data_AF-A0A7W7BSJ6-F1
#
_entry.id   AF-A0A7W7BSJ6-F1
#
_cell.length_a   1.000
_cell.length_b   1.000
_cell.length_c   1.000
_cell.angle_alpha   90.00
_cell.angle_beta   90.00
_cell.angle_gamma   90.00
#
_symmetry.space_group_name_H-M   'P 1'
#
loop_
_entity.id
_entity.type
_entity.pdbx_description
1 polymer ?
#
loop_
_entity_poly.entity_id
_entity_poly.type
_entity_poly.pdbx_seq_one_letter_code
_entity_poly.pdbx_strand_id
1 'polypeptide(L)'
;MQRKNWEATKRAAAIYHYAGRHDLAWRERAVRELAAQNLWSLTNIVAISGVKMHEVRQIVTKTDRTGGRFNAATLDLILEEFELRAVGKLNDVLTARIVELGTSAGTLAKILGVTVATVKTQLRRATLAREGVE
;
A
#
# COMPACT_ATOMS: atom_id res chain seq x y z
N MET A 1 -13.53 -8.55 -2.39
CA MET A 1 -12.21 -8.25 -1.77
C MET A 1 -11.60 -6.96 -2.31
N GLN A 2 -11.43 -6.81 -3.63
CA GLN A 2 -10.76 -5.65 -4.25
C GLN A 2 -11.38 -4.28 -3.89
N ARG A 3 -12.72 -4.13 -3.93
CA ARG A 3 -13.39 -2.87 -3.55
C ARG A 3 -13.12 -2.44 -2.10
N LYS A 4 -13.07 -3.39 -1.16
CA LYS A 4 -12.75 -3.11 0.26
C LYS A 4 -11.31 -2.63 0.40
N ASN A 5 -10.37 -3.25 -0.31
CA ASN A 5 -8.97 -2.85 -0.29
C ASN A 5 -8.77 -1.48 -0.96
N TRP A 6 -9.48 -1.18 -2.04
CA TRP A 6 -9.47 0.14 -2.68
C TRP A 6 -9.92 1.24 -1.71
N GLU A 7 -11.05 1.07 -1.03
CA GLU A 7 -11.53 2.02 0.00
C GLU A 7 -10.51 2.19 1.15
N ALA A 8 -9.91 1.09 1.60
CA ALA A 8 -8.86 1.11 2.63
C ALA A 8 -7.62 1.88 2.17
N THR A 9 -7.14 1.65 0.94
CA THR A 9 -6.02 2.37 0.34
C THR A 9 -6.35 3.84 0.13
N LYS A 10 -7.57 4.19 -0.27
CA LYS A 10 -8.00 5.57 -0.45
C LYS A 10 -7.97 6.35 0.86
N ARG A 11 -8.46 5.73 1.94
CA ARG A 11 -8.36 6.31 3.30
C ARG A 11 -6.92 6.42 3.78
N ALA A 12 -6.10 5.41 3.51
CA ALA A 12 -4.67 5.44 3.85
C ALA A 12 -3.93 6.58 3.11
N ALA A 13 -4.20 6.80 1.83
CA ALA A 13 -3.63 7.90 1.05
C ALA A 13 -4.03 9.25 1.65
N ALA A 14 -5.32 9.43 1.98
CA ALA A 14 -5.77 10.64 2.64
C ALA A 14 -5.04 10.87 3.97
N ILE A 15 -4.91 9.84 4.82
CA ILE A 15 -4.18 9.93 6.08
C ILE A 15 -2.71 10.32 5.84
N TYR A 16 -2.05 9.68 4.88
CA TYR A 16 -0.66 9.95 4.55
C TYR A 16 -0.42 11.41 4.13
N HIS A 17 -1.28 11.96 3.27
CA HIS A 17 -1.21 13.36 2.83
C HIS A 17 -1.45 14.37 3.96
N TYR A 18 -2.15 13.96 5.03
CA TYR A 18 -2.41 14.81 6.20
C TYR A 18 -1.49 14.52 7.40
N ALA A 19 -0.55 13.57 7.31
CA ALA A 19 0.31 13.14 8.42
C ALA A 19 1.17 14.26 9.04
N GLY A 20 1.44 15.33 8.28
CA GLY A 20 2.13 16.52 8.77
C GLY A 20 1.33 17.40 9.73
N ARG A 21 0.02 17.13 9.95
CA ARG A 21 -0.80 17.90 10.90
C ARG A 21 -0.47 17.48 12.33
N HIS A 22 -0.07 18.45 13.16
CA HIS A 22 0.43 18.25 14.53
C HIS A 22 -0.67 18.10 15.60
N ASP A 23 -1.84 17.54 15.26
CA ASP A 23 -2.90 17.29 16.24
C ASP A 23 -2.82 15.86 16.78
N LEU A 24 -2.72 15.72 18.11
CA LEU A 24 -2.67 14.43 18.79
C LEU A 24 -3.97 13.64 18.58
N ALA A 25 -5.13 14.30 18.61
CA ALA A 25 -6.42 13.64 18.42
C ALA A 25 -6.54 13.08 16.99
N TRP A 26 -6.04 13.83 16.00
CA TRP A 26 -5.95 13.36 14.62
C TRP A 26 -5.05 12.13 14.48
N ARG A 27 -3.87 12.13 15.12
CA ARG A 27 -2.91 11.01 15.06
C ARG A 27 -3.50 9.73 15.62
N GLU A 28 -4.14 9.79 16.79
CA GLU A 28 -4.80 8.62 17.37
C GLU A 28 -5.93 8.09 16.48
N ARG A 29 -6.75 9.00 15.95
CA ARG A 29 -7.84 8.65 15.02
C ARG A 29 -7.29 7.97 13.77
N ALA A 30 -6.24 8.51 13.17
CA ALA A 30 -5.59 7.94 11.99
C ALA A 30 -5.08 6.51 12.25
N VAL A 31 -4.40 6.29 13.38
CA VAL A 31 -3.90 4.97 13.78
C VAL A 31 -5.07 3.97 13.95
N ARG A 32 -6.13 4.36 14.65
CA ARG A 32 -7.33 3.51 14.84
C ARG A 32 -8.01 3.18 13.51
N GLU A 33 -8.14 4.15 12.62
CA GLU A 33 -8.76 3.97 11.30
C GLU A 33 -7.96 2.99 10.44
N LEU A 34 -6.63 3.11 10.39
CA LEU A 34 -5.78 2.17 9.67
C LEU A 34 -5.81 0.77 10.28
N ALA A 35 -5.84 0.66 11.61
CA ALA A 35 -5.90 -0.62 12.30
C ALA A 35 -7.18 -1.40 11.96
N ALA A 36 -8.32 -0.71 11.93
CA ALA A 36 -9.65 -1.28 11.67
C ALA A 36 -9.79 -1.90 10.27
N GLN A 37 -8.98 -1.48 9.30
CA GLN A 37 -9.06 -1.97 7.91
C GLN A 37 -8.51 -3.40 7.75
N ASN A 38 -7.79 -3.92 8.75
CA ASN A 38 -7.11 -5.24 8.74
C ASN A 38 -6.23 -5.52 7.50
N LEU A 39 -5.78 -4.47 6.82
CA LEU A 39 -4.90 -4.55 5.65
C LEU A 39 -3.45 -4.23 6.04
N TRP A 40 -3.29 -3.25 6.93
CA TRP A 40 -2.01 -2.65 7.30
C TRP A 40 -1.37 -3.31 8.51
N SER A 41 -0.07 -3.61 8.38
CA SER A 41 0.80 -3.99 9.48
C SER A 41 1.09 -2.81 10.40
N LEU A 42 1.66 -3.04 11.58
CA LEU A 42 2.09 -1.94 12.46
C LEU A 42 3.13 -1.03 11.80
N THR A 43 4.06 -1.60 11.03
CA THR A 43 5.08 -0.82 10.31
C THR A 43 4.45 0.03 9.20
N ASN A 44 3.43 -0.49 8.52
CA ASN A 44 2.70 0.27 7.50
C ASN A 44 1.89 1.39 8.17
N ILE A 45 1.25 1.12 9.31
CA ILE A 45 0.54 2.14 10.08
C ILE A 45 1.47 3.29 10.45
N VAL A 46 2.68 2.99 10.94
CA VAL A 46 3.71 4.01 11.22
C VAL A 46 4.07 4.80 9.97
N ALA A 47 4.36 4.10 8.86
CA ALA A 47 4.74 4.76 7.61
C ALA A 47 3.64 5.65 7.02
N ILE A 48 2.37 5.27 7.18
CA ILE A 48 1.21 6.00 6.66
C ILE A 48 0.84 7.17 7.58
N SER A 49 0.75 6.93 8.89
CA SER A 49 0.28 7.93 9.86
C SER A 49 1.35 8.92 10.31
N GLY A 50 2.63 8.60 10.12
CA GLY A 50 3.75 9.39 10.66
C GLY A 50 3.92 9.31 12.18
N VAL A 51 3.10 8.50 12.86
CA VAL A 51 3.13 8.30 14.32
C VAL A 51 4.26 7.36 14.71
N LYS A 52 4.91 7.57 15.86
CA LYS A 52 6.04 6.73 16.29
C LYS A 52 5.54 5.33 16.68
N MET A 53 6.38 4.32 16.46
CA MET A 53 6.03 2.92 16.72
C MET A 53 5.56 2.65 18.16
N HIS A 54 6.15 3.33 19.17
CA HIS A 54 5.73 3.13 20.56
C HIS A 54 4.31 3.65 20.82
N GLU A 55 3.92 4.79 20.24
CA GLU A 55 2.57 5.35 20.31
C GLU A 55 1.57 4.43 19.58
N VAL A 56 1.94 3.94 18.39
CA VAL A 56 1.10 2.98 17.64
C VAL A 56 0.82 1.71 18.47
N ARG A 57 1.81 1.19 19.21
CA ARG A 57 1.65 -0.01 20.05
C ARG A 57 0.80 0.22 21.30
N GLN A 58 0.68 1.46 21.77
CA GLN A 58 -0.25 1.80 22.86
C GLN A 58 -1.71 1.76 22.39
N ILE A 59 -1.95 2.04 21.12
CA ILE A 59 -3.30 2.12 20.53
C ILE A 59 -3.72 0.78 19.91
N VAL A 60 -2.77 0.06 19.31
CA VAL A 60 -3.05 -1.12 18.47
C VAL A 60 -2.21 -2.31 18.94
N THR A 61 -2.89 -3.35 19.39
CA THR A 61 -2.28 -4.65 19.66
C THR A 61 -2.48 -5.56 18.47
N LYS A 62 -1.41 -5.84 17.72
CA LYS A 62 -1.40 -6.85 16.63
C LYS A 62 -0.22 -7.79 16.82
N THR A 63 -0.48 -9.09 16.69
CA THR A 63 0.52 -10.17 16.77
C THR A 63 1.21 -10.44 15.43
N ASP A 64 0.60 -10.00 14.33
CA ASP A 64 1.01 -10.42 12.99
C ASP A 64 2.29 -9.71 12.52
N ARG A 65 3.35 -10.51 12.33
CA ARG A 65 4.56 -10.14 11.60
C ARG A 65 4.29 -10.21 10.10
N THR A 66 3.55 -9.27 9.52
CA THR A 66 3.41 -9.29 8.05
C THR A 66 4.66 -8.67 7.41
N GLY A 67 5.57 -9.56 6.99
CA GLY A 67 6.93 -9.30 6.51
C GLY A 67 7.05 -8.91 5.04
N GLY A 68 6.40 -7.82 4.64
CA GLY A 68 6.60 -7.20 3.33
C GLY A 68 7.12 -5.78 3.47
N ARG A 69 8.03 -5.35 2.60
CA ARG A 69 8.42 -3.94 2.52
C ARG A 69 7.26 -3.13 1.93
N PHE A 70 7.00 -1.95 2.49
CA PHE A 70 5.96 -1.04 2.05
C PHE A 70 6.52 0.38 2.07
N ASN A 71 6.36 1.11 0.97
CA ASN A 71 6.63 2.54 0.91
C ASN A 71 5.30 3.31 0.80
N ALA A 72 4.99 4.14 1.79
CA ALA A 72 3.76 4.94 1.83
C ALA A 72 3.65 5.93 0.65
N ALA A 73 4.77 6.40 0.09
CA ALA A 73 4.78 7.25 -1.09
C ALA A 73 4.22 6.57 -2.35
N THR A 74 4.02 5.25 -2.33
CA THR A 74 3.43 4.50 -3.45
C THR A 74 1.90 4.43 -3.40
N LEU A 75 1.24 4.96 -2.36
CA LEU A 75 -0.21 4.86 -2.19
C LEU A 75 -1.01 5.41 -3.38
N ASP A 76 -0.63 6.56 -3.92
CA ASP A 76 -1.32 7.18 -5.06
C ASP A 76 -1.17 6.34 -6.33
N LEU A 77 0.03 5.79 -6.57
CA LEU A 77 0.28 4.87 -7.69
C LEU A 77 -0.52 3.57 -7.56
N ILE A 78 -0.70 3.08 -6.33
CA ILE A 78 -1.52 1.88 -6.08
C ILE A 78 -3.01 2.19 -6.33
N LEU A 79 -3.48 3.41 -6.02
CA LEU A 79 -4.84 3.84 -6.35
C LEU A 79 -5.05 3.91 -7.86
N GLU A 80 -4.10 4.47 -8.60
CA GLU A 80 -4.12 4.46 -10.08
C GLU A 80 -4.20 3.03 -10.63
N GLU A 81 -3.42 2.09 -10.07
CA GLU A 81 -3.47 0.67 -10.46
C GLU A 81 -4.84 0.03 -10.18
N PHE A 82 -5.52 0.41 -9.10
CA PHE A 82 -6.91 -0.01 -8.84
C PHE A 82 -7.88 0.53 -9.89
N GLU A 83 -7.76 1.80 -10.26
CA GLU A 83 -8.63 2.45 -11.26
C GLU A 83 -8.49 1.81 -12.63
N LEU A 84 -7.26 1.52 -13.06
CA LEU A 84 -7.00 0.80 -14.30
C LEU A 84 -7.62 -0.60 -14.30
N ARG A 85 -7.49 -1.34 -13.20
CA ARG A 85 -8.08 -2.68 -13.06
C ARG A 85 -9.61 -2.64 -13.05
N ALA A 86 -10.21 -1.61 -12.48
CA ALA A 86 -11.66 -1.44 -12.47
C ALA A 86 -12.25 -1.32 -13.89
N VAL A 87 -11.47 -0.81 -14.85
CA VAL A 87 -11.83 -0.72 -16.27
C VAL A 87 -11.22 -1.84 -17.13
N GLY A 88 -10.71 -2.91 -16.50
CA GLY A 88 -10.15 -4.07 -17.20
C GLY A 88 -8.78 -3.84 -17.84
N LYS A 89 -8.08 -2.74 -17.50
CA LYS A 89 -6.74 -2.43 -17.98
C LYS A 89 -5.68 -2.87 -16.96
N LEU A 90 -4.49 -3.19 -17.46
CA LEU A 90 -3.30 -3.47 -16.66
C LEU A 90 -2.17 -2.54 -17.09
N ASN A 91 -1.38 -2.06 -16.14
CA ASN A 91 -0.22 -1.25 -16.42
C ASN A 91 1.03 -1.85 -15.77
N ASP A 92 1.76 -2.61 -16.57
CA ASP A 92 2.96 -3.32 -16.11
C ASP A 92 4.07 -2.35 -15.70
N VAL A 93 4.17 -1.19 -16.37
CA VAL A 93 5.14 -0.14 -16.04
C VAL A 93 4.81 0.51 -14.69
N LEU A 94 3.53 0.79 -14.42
CA LEU A 94 3.07 1.31 -13.13
C LEU A 94 3.36 0.31 -12.00
N THR A 95 3.06 -0.97 -12.22
CA THR A 95 3.38 -2.05 -11.27
C THR A 95 4.89 -2.11 -10.98
N ALA A 96 5.73 -2.01 -12.00
CA ALA A 96 7.19 -1.96 -11.83
C ALA A 96 7.63 -0.74 -11.03
N ARG A 97 7.10 0.45 -11.34
CA ARG A 97 7.41 1.69 -10.63
C ARG A 97 7.08 1.61 -9.14
N ILE A 98 5.94 1.03 -8.76
CA ILE A 98 5.56 0.83 -7.35
C ILE A 98 6.59 -0.04 -6.63
N VAL A 99 7.07 -1.09 -7.29
CA VAL A 99 8.04 -2.02 -6.70
C VAL A 99 9.43 -1.39 -6.58
N GLU A 100 9.86 -0.63 -7.59
CA GLU A 100 11.12 0.11 -7.59
C GLU A 100 11.18 1.17 -6.49
N LEU A 101 10.04 1.80 -6.18
CA LEU A 101 9.92 2.72 -5.05
C LEU A 101 9.96 2.03 -3.69
N GLY A 102 10.02 0.69 -3.62
CA GLY A 102 10.31 -0.05 -2.40
C GLY A 102 9.13 -0.80 -1.79
N THR A 103 7.95 -0.79 -2.42
CA THR A 103 6.84 -1.66 -2.01
C THR A 103 7.06 -3.06 -2.59
N SER A 104 7.23 -4.06 -1.73
CA SER A 104 7.49 -5.43 -2.20
C SER A 104 6.30 -6.01 -2.97
N ALA A 105 6.56 -6.89 -3.95
CA ALA A 105 5.51 -7.54 -4.75
C ALA A 105 4.48 -8.29 -3.89
N GLY A 106 4.91 -8.89 -2.77
CA GLY A 106 4.01 -9.55 -1.80
C GLY A 106 3.05 -8.56 -1.14
N THR A 107 3.56 -7.41 -0.69
CA THR A 107 2.72 -6.33 -0.15
C THR A 107 1.76 -5.79 -1.21
N LEU A 108 2.26 -5.52 -2.42
CA LEU A 108 1.44 -5.00 -3.51
C LEU A 108 0.30 -5.96 -3.87
N ALA A 109 0.60 -7.26 -4.01
CA ALA A 109 -0.40 -8.28 -4.29
C ALA A 109 -1.49 -8.34 -3.20
N LYS A 110 -1.09 -8.28 -1.92
CA LYS A 110 -2.02 -8.23 -0.79
C LYS A 110 -2.94 -7.02 -0.88
N ILE A 111 -2.38 -5.82 -1.15
CA ILE A 111 -3.15 -4.59 -1.26
C ILE A 111 -4.12 -4.68 -2.43
N LEU A 112 -3.65 -5.00 -3.64
CA LEU A 112 -4.50 -5.11 -4.84
C LEU A 112 -5.51 -6.27 -4.77
N GLY A 113 -5.34 -7.22 -3.84
CA GLY A 113 -6.20 -8.39 -3.73
C GLY A 113 -6.02 -9.34 -4.92
N VAL A 114 -4.77 -9.51 -5.36
CA VAL A 114 -4.36 -10.41 -6.46
C VAL A 114 -3.26 -11.35 -5.98
N THR A 115 -2.88 -12.32 -6.82
CA THR A 115 -1.79 -13.24 -6.47
C THR A 115 -0.42 -12.58 -6.64
N VAL A 116 0.58 -13.03 -5.87
CA VAL A 116 1.98 -12.59 -6.07
C VAL A 116 2.48 -12.98 -7.47
N ALA A 117 2.01 -14.10 -8.02
CA ALA A 117 2.33 -14.52 -9.37
C ALA A 117 1.86 -13.50 -10.42
N THR A 118 0.65 -12.95 -10.26
CA THR A 118 0.14 -11.87 -11.13
C THR A 118 1.09 -10.68 -11.14
N VAL A 119 1.49 -10.19 -9.97
CA VAL A 119 2.44 -9.07 -9.87
C VAL A 119 3.79 -9.42 -10.51
N LYS A 120 4.33 -10.61 -10.24
CA LYS A 120 5.60 -11.07 -10.84
C LYS A 120 5.53 -11.15 -12.37
N THR A 121 4.42 -11.61 -12.93
CA THR A 121 4.21 -11.63 -14.38
C THR A 121 4.23 -10.22 -14.97
N GLN A 122 3.56 -9.26 -14.32
CA GLN A 122 3.58 -7.86 -14.75
C GLN A 122 4.98 -7.26 -14.69
N LEU A 123 5.74 -7.54 -13.62
CA LEU A 123 7.13 -7.11 -13.50
C LEU A 123 7.99 -7.67 -14.63
N ARG A 124 7.85 -8.97 -14.95
CA ARG A 124 8.57 -9.60 -16.06
C ARG A 124 8.23 -8.94 -17.40
N ARG A 125 6.95 -8.68 -17.68
CA ARG A 125 6.53 -8.00 -18.91
C ARG A 125 7.07 -6.57 -19.00
N ALA A 126 7.10 -5.85 -17.88
CA ALA A 126 7.71 -4.51 -17.82
C ALA A 126 9.21 -4.54 -18.11
N THR A 127 9.94 -5.54 -17.58
CA THR A 127 11.37 -5.72 -17.89
C THR A 127 11.59 -5.99 -19.38
N LEU A 128 10.84 -6.93 -19.97
CA LEU A 128 10.95 -7.25 -21.40
C LEU A 128 10.63 -6.04 -22.29
N ALA A 129 9.61 -5.25 -21.93
CA ALA A 129 9.26 -4.04 -22.66
C ALA A 129 10.34 -2.94 -22.59
N ARG A 130 11.15 -2.91 -21.51
CA ARG A 130 12.29 -1.98 -21.37
C ARG A 130 13.55 -2.47 -22.08
N GLU A 131 13.73 -3.79 -22.16
CA GLU A 131 14.91 -4.42 -22.77
C GLU A 131 14.81 -4.53 -24.30
N GLY A 132 13.64 -4.27 -24.90
CA GLY A 132 13.51 -4.15 -26.36
C GLY A 132 13.89 -5.42 -27.11
N VAL A 133 13.45 -6.58 -26.62
CA VAL A 133 13.43 -7.78 -27.45
C VAL A 133 12.15 -7.74 -28.30
N GLU A 134 12.21 -6.96 -29.37
CA GLU A 134 11.44 -7.20 -30.60
C GLU A 134 12.22 -8.14 -31.52
#